data_AF-A0AAE0GI56-F1
#
_entry.id   AF-A0AAE0GI56-F1
#
_cell.length_a   1.000
_cell.length_b   1.000
_cell.length_c   1.000
_cell.angle_alpha   90.00
_cell.angle_beta   90.00
_cell.angle_gamma   90.00
#
_symmetry.space_group_name_H-M   'P 1'
#
loop_
_entity.id
_entity.type
_entity.pdbx_description
1 polymer ?
#
loop_
_entity_poly.entity_id
_entity_poly.type
_entity_poly.pdbx_seq_one_letter_code
_entity_poly.pdbx_strand_id
1 'polypeptide(L)'
;MRCNSESLCADDTKLKALNLVPSCQLVLTYDYGSTSTYTITFVGRENLTGGEDVQTSQYPRNQPRSALPASYLKYEPAAVITISGGDDVPLNLDTSFPSLQSWIFDSEASCAVNLFQPGSKRNFGFLDRSGSMMYLPVKPADLTNWLAYFDQGSKVVPKGLEEGGDGYPHYTWHSVVIIPREKMTSQLEKKYGTQEAGFTDCVLASDVRPDLLTGAFPKIAALAGLRKDKKVPRGWISFHKRGNSFGLSVCTGNSAVPKSNAPKGTAFDGDKQHDTVNKPLFKVSKGVEIRGLQDLFCIVEGLLRTL
;
A
#
# COMPACT_ATOMS: atom_id res chain seq x y z
N MET A 1 29.27 -12.75 -32.16
CA MET A 1 27.94 -12.53 -32.76
C MET A 1 27.35 -11.27 -32.12
N ARG A 2 27.27 -10.16 -32.87
CA ARG A 2 26.67 -8.91 -32.39
C ARG A 2 25.16 -9.01 -32.69
N CYS A 3 24.33 -9.07 -31.66
CA CYS A 3 22.89 -8.87 -31.83
C CYS A 3 22.64 -7.37 -32.00
N ASN A 4 22.01 -6.99 -33.11
CA ASN A 4 21.54 -5.63 -33.37
C ASN A 4 20.64 -5.18 -32.21
N SER A 5 21.05 -4.10 -31.54
CA SER A 5 20.31 -3.50 -30.43
C SER A 5 19.24 -2.56 -30.97
N GLU A 6 18.05 -3.10 -31.25
CA GLU A 6 16.85 -2.27 -31.15
C GLU A 6 16.60 -2.01 -29.67
N SER A 7 16.55 -0.75 -29.28
CA SER A 7 16.25 -0.33 -27.90
C SER A 7 14.88 -0.89 -27.52
N LEU A 8 14.84 -1.80 -26.56
CA LEU A 8 13.62 -2.44 -26.07
C LEU A 8 12.85 -1.43 -25.21
N CYS A 9 11.66 -1.00 -25.64
CA CYS A 9 10.78 -0.19 -24.80
C CYS A 9 10.12 -1.06 -23.71
N ALA A 10 10.19 -0.59 -22.47
CA ALA A 10 9.80 -1.35 -21.27
C ALA A 10 8.31 -1.71 -21.22
N ASP A 11 7.45 -0.93 -21.86
CA ASP A 11 5.99 -1.09 -21.76
C ASP A 11 5.41 -2.07 -22.81
N ASP A 12 6.12 -2.33 -23.91
CA ASP A 12 5.63 -3.19 -25.01
C ASP A 12 6.37 -4.53 -25.11
N THR A 13 7.57 -4.63 -24.54
CA THR A 13 8.44 -5.79 -24.74
C THR A 13 8.23 -6.84 -23.67
N LYS A 14 7.49 -7.91 -23.99
CA LYS A 14 7.40 -9.09 -23.11
C LYS A 14 8.74 -9.85 -23.11
N LEU A 15 9.23 -10.30 -21.95
CA LEU A 15 10.47 -11.10 -21.83
C LEU A 15 10.48 -12.36 -22.73
N LYS A 16 9.31 -12.94 -23.03
CA LYS A 16 9.18 -14.08 -23.96
C LYS A 16 9.49 -13.71 -25.42
N ALA A 17 9.30 -12.45 -25.80
CA ALA A 17 9.62 -11.93 -27.13
C ALA A 17 11.13 -11.71 -27.30
N LEU A 18 11.88 -11.67 -26.20
CA LEU A 18 13.32 -11.67 -26.22
C LEU A 18 13.82 -13.09 -26.48
N ASN A 19 14.61 -13.27 -27.54
CA ASN A 19 15.30 -14.52 -27.87
C ASN A 19 16.48 -14.75 -26.90
N LEU A 20 16.19 -14.85 -25.61
CA LEU A 20 17.18 -15.02 -24.54
C LEU A 20 17.78 -16.43 -24.61
N VAL A 21 19.09 -16.49 -24.72
CA VAL A 21 19.88 -17.73 -24.62
C VAL A 21 20.61 -17.77 -23.29
N PRO A 22 20.82 -18.94 -22.66
CA PRO A 22 21.57 -19.06 -21.42
C PRO A 22 22.91 -18.31 -21.48
N SER A 23 23.25 -17.61 -20.39
CA SER A 23 24.38 -16.68 -20.25
C SER A 23 24.27 -15.37 -21.04
N CYS A 24 23.15 -15.06 -21.71
CA CYS A 24 22.99 -13.75 -22.32
C CYS A 24 22.88 -12.67 -21.24
N GLN A 25 23.51 -11.52 -21.47
CA GLN A 25 23.46 -10.39 -20.56
C GLN A 25 22.46 -9.37 -21.08
N LEU A 26 21.45 -9.08 -20.26
CA LEU A 26 20.54 -7.97 -20.44
C LEU A 26 21.10 -6.77 -19.68
N VAL A 27 21.42 -5.70 -20.41
CA VAL A 27 21.87 -4.46 -19.81
C VAL A 27 20.66 -3.55 -19.67
N LEU A 28 20.36 -3.21 -18.42
CA LEU A 28 19.26 -2.37 -18.05
C LEU A 28 19.81 -1.03 -17.61
N THR A 29 19.61 -0.02 -18.45
CA THR A 29 20.05 1.35 -18.19
C THR A 29 18.82 2.19 -17.84
N TYR A 30 18.85 2.83 -16.68
CA TYR A 30 17.83 3.79 -16.27
C TYR A 30 18.45 5.17 -16.14
N ASP A 31 17.79 6.17 -16.69
CA ASP A 31 18.22 7.57 -16.60
C ASP A 31 17.12 8.43 -15.98
N TYR A 32 17.26 8.66 -14.66
CA TYR A 32 16.45 9.62 -13.91
C TYR A 32 17.40 10.45 -13.05
N GLY A 33 17.93 11.54 -13.62
CA GLY A 33 18.84 12.48 -12.97
C GLY A 33 20.29 11.99 -12.79
N SER A 34 20.52 10.68 -12.77
CA SER A 34 21.84 10.05 -12.92
C SER A 34 21.69 8.67 -13.57
N THR A 35 22.47 8.41 -14.63
CA THR A 35 22.44 7.14 -15.35
C THR A 35 22.95 6.00 -14.47
N SER A 36 22.12 4.98 -14.25
CA SER A 36 22.50 3.73 -13.55
C SER A 36 22.35 2.54 -14.48
N THR A 37 23.34 1.66 -14.48
CA THR A 37 23.40 0.50 -15.37
C THR A 37 23.48 -0.79 -14.56
N TYR A 38 22.53 -1.71 -14.83
CA TYR A 38 22.49 -3.04 -14.23
C TYR A 38 22.68 -4.10 -15.29
N THR A 39 23.57 -5.06 -15.04
CA THR A 39 23.77 -6.21 -15.93
C THR A 39 23.10 -7.43 -15.34
N ILE A 40 22.09 -7.95 -16.02
CA ILE A 40 21.33 -9.14 -15.64
C ILE A 40 21.79 -10.29 -16.52
N THR A 41 22.28 -11.38 -15.93
CA THR A 41 22.63 -12.58 -16.71
C THR A 41 21.45 -13.53 -16.73
N PHE A 42 20.96 -13.85 -17.92
CA PHE A 42 19.90 -14.83 -18.12
C PHE A 42 20.49 -16.25 -17.95
N VAL A 43 19.98 -17.01 -16.99
CA VAL A 43 20.57 -18.32 -16.64
C VAL A 43 19.93 -19.47 -17.43
N GLY A 44 18.66 -19.34 -17.83
CA GLY A 44 17.96 -20.37 -18.60
C GLY A 44 16.44 -20.25 -18.51
N ARG A 45 15.71 -21.02 -19.33
CA ARG A 45 14.26 -21.22 -19.23
C ARG A 45 13.98 -22.58 -18.62
N GLU A 46 13.06 -22.62 -17.67
CA GLU A 46 12.55 -23.86 -17.12
C GLU A 46 11.03 -23.87 -17.28
N ASN A 47 10.50 -24.93 -17.89
CA ASN A 47 9.05 -25.13 -17.99
C ASN A 47 8.58 -25.67 -16.64
N LEU A 48 7.78 -24.87 -15.93
CA LEU A 48 7.15 -25.32 -14.69
C LEU A 48 6.05 -26.32 -15.06
N THR A 49 6.36 -27.61 -15.03
CA THR A 49 5.37 -28.68 -15.11
C THR A 49 4.60 -28.71 -13.79
N GLY A 50 3.29 -28.45 -13.87
CA GLY A 50 2.43 -28.53 -12.70
C GLY A 50 2.42 -29.95 -12.15
N GLY A 51 2.96 -30.13 -10.94
CA GLY A 51 2.76 -31.36 -10.17
C GLY A 51 3.99 -32.02 -9.54
N GLU A 52 5.22 -31.54 -9.80
CA GLU A 52 6.39 -32.10 -9.11
C GLU A 52 6.90 -31.14 -8.02
N ASP A 53 7.00 -31.69 -6.80
CA ASP A 53 7.57 -31.04 -5.63
C ASP A 53 8.96 -30.49 -5.98
N VAL A 54 9.06 -29.18 -6.12
CA VAL A 54 10.32 -28.43 -6.14
C VAL A 54 10.89 -28.39 -4.71
N GLN A 55 11.12 -29.56 -4.13
CA GLN A 55 12.04 -29.72 -3.02
C GLN A 55 13.38 -30.17 -3.60
N THR A 56 14.42 -29.41 -3.25
CA THR A 56 15.83 -29.74 -3.42
C THR A 56 16.37 -29.79 -4.86
N SER A 57 16.79 -28.64 -5.40
CA SER A 57 18.23 -28.37 -5.66
C SER A 57 18.44 -27.04 -6.41
N GLN A 58 19.60 -26.41 -6.15
CA GLN A 58 20.34 -25.47 -7.02
C GLN A 58 20.06 -23.95 -7.05
N TYR A 59 19.14 -23.37 -6.28
CA TYR A 59 19.13 -21.90 -6.09
C TYR A 59 19.23 -21.49 -4.61
N PRO A 60 20.20 -20.63 -4.21
CA PRO A 60 20.21 -20.05 -2.88
C PRO A 60 19.15 -18.94 -2.84
N ARG A 61 17.87 -19.31 -2.83
CA ARG A 61 16.84 -18.41 -2.32
C ARG A 61 16.93 -18.48 -0.81
N ASN A 62 17.19 -17.34 -0.16
CA ASN A 62 16.88 -17.12 1.24
C ASN A 62 15.53 -17.78 1.55
N GLN A 63 15.56 -18.87 2.32
CA GLN A 63 14.37 -19.62 2.70
C GLN A 63 13.35 -18.65 3.30
N PRO A 64 12.12 -18.54 2.76
CA PRO A 64 11.05 -17.94 3.51
C PRO A 64 10.20 -19.08 4.07
N ARG A 65 10.51 -19.52 5.31
CA ARG A 65 9.45 -20.05 6.16
C ARG A 65 8.55 -18.85 6.54
N SER A 66 7.70 -18.43 5.60
CA SER A 66 6.55 -17.57 5.90
C SER A 66 5.41 -18.49 6.25
N ALA A 67 5.44 -18.96 7.50
CA ALA A 67 4.31 -19.59 8.15
C ALA A 67 3.82 -18.61 9.22
N LEU A 68 2.50 -18.53 9.38
CA LEU A 68 1.90 -17.81 10.51
C LEU A 68 2.52 -18.35 11.83
N PRO A 69 2.65 -17.51 12.87
CA PRO A 69 3.07 -17.99 14.19
C PRO A 69 2.21 -19.18 14.64
N ALA A 70 2.79 -20.15 15.37
CA ALA A 70 2.03 -21.33 15.81
C ALA A 70 0.82 -20.98 16.70
N SER A 71 0.89 -19.87 17.42
CA SER A 71 -0.19 -19.33 18.26
C SER A 71 -1.18 -18.44 17.51
N TYR A 72 -1.02 -18.26 16.20
CA TYR A 72 -1.88 -17.39 15.41
C TYR A 72 -3.27 -18.01 15.25
N LEU A 73 -4.28 -17.21 15.56
CA LEU A 73 -5.66 -17.43 15.17
C LEU A 73 -6.13 -16.18 14.42
N LYS A 74 -6.88 -16.36 13.33
CA LYS A 74 -7.51 -15.24 12.63
C LYS A 74 -8.42 -14.53 13.63
N TYR A 75 -8.25 -13.22 13.78
CA TYR A 75 -9.09 -12.46 14.69
C TYR A 75 -10.47 -12.28 14.09
N GLU A 76 -11.50 -12.58 14.89
CA GLU A 76 -12.89 -12.33 14.56
C GLU A 76 -13.42 -11.28 15.54
N PRO A 77 -13.63 -10.02 15.12
CA PRO A 77 -14.28 -9.04 15.97
C PRO A 77 -15.74 -9.45 16.22
N ALA A 78 -16.36 -8.86 17.25
CA ALA A 78 -17.80 -9.00 17.42
C ALA A 78 -18.51 -8.58 16.13
N ALA A 79 -19.47 -9.40 15.67
CA ALA A 79 -20.22 -9.15 14.45
C ALA A 79 -20.99 -7.82 14.49
N VAL A 80 -21.24 -7.32 15.70
CA VAL A 80 -21.96 -6.10 16.01
C VAL A 80 -21.17 -5.31 17.05
N ILE A 81 -21.11 -3.99 16.88
CA ILE A 81 -20.57 -3.07 17.86
C ILE A 81 -21.71 -2.24 18.43
N THR A 82 -21.89 -2.30 19.75
CA THR A 82 -22.86 -1.48 20.46
C THR A 82 -22.30 -0.08 20.69
N ILE A 83 -23.01 0.94 20.20
CA ILE A 83 -22.63 2.35 20.41
C ILE A 83 -23.18 2.90 21.72
N SER A 84 -22.59 3.99 22.20
CA SER A 84 -23.10 4.75 23.35
C SER A 84 -24.49 5.29 23.03
N GLY A 85 -25.52 4.56 23.42
CA GLY A 85 -26.91 4.73 22.97
C GLY A 85 -27.70 3.41 22.91
N GLY A 86 -27.01 2.26 22.88
CA GLY A 86 -27.63 0.93 22.88
C GLY A 86 -27.90 0.36 21.48
N ASP A 87 -27.65 1.12 20.43
CA ASP A 87 -27.82 0.64 19.05
C ASP A 87 -26.66 -0.27 18.64
N ASP A 88 -27.04 -1.32 17.94
CA ASP A 88 -26.17 -2.40 17.49
C ASP A 88 -25.84 -2.19 16.01
N VAL A 89 -24.56 -1.92 15.70
CA VAL A 89 -24.10 -1.67 14.33
C VAL A 89 -23.32 -2.87 13.80
N PRO A 90 -23.73 -3.50 12.68
CA PRO A 90 -22.96 -4.56 12.04
C PRO A 90 -21.56 -4.08 11.66
N LEU A 91 -20.54 -4.88 11.98
CA LEU A 91 -19.16 -4.59 11.62
C LEU A 91 -18.74 -5.40 10.39
N ASN A 92 -18.64 -4.72 9.25
CA ASN A 92 -17.98 -5.25 8.07
C ASN A 92 -17.31 -4.13 7.29
N LEU A 93 -15.97 -4.10 7.32
CA LEU A 93 -15.17 -3.05 6.69
C LEU A 93 -15.36 -2.99 5.18
N ASP A 94 -15.61 -4.13 4.52
CA ASP A 94 -15.77 -4.17 3.07
C ASP A 94 -17.05 -3.44 2.62
N THR A 95 -18.11 -3.51 3.43
CA THR A 95 -19.38 -2.83 3.18
C THR A 95 -19.44 -1.42 3.76
N SER A 96 -18.74 -1.17 4.88
CA SER A 96 -18.70 0.15 5.51
C SER A 96 -17.78 1.13 4.76
N PHE A 97 -16.76 0.63 4.06
CA PHE A 97 -15.82 1.44 3.26
C PHE A 97 -15.69 0.88 1.83
N PRO A 98 -16.80 0.84 1.07
CA PRO A 98 -16.87 0.12 -0.19
C PRO A 98 -16.01 0.74 -1.29
N SER A 99 -15.82 2.07 -1.26
CA SER A 99 -14.98 2.75 -2.24
C SER A 99 -13.51 2.44 -2.00
N LEU A 100 -13.06 2.46 -0.74
CA LEU A 100 -11.69 2.07 -0.40
C LEU A 100 -11.44 0.58 -0.68
N GLN A 101 -12.40 -0.28 -0.33
CA GLN A 101 -12.36 -1.71 -0.59
C GLN A 101 -12.16 -1.98 -2.08
N SER A 102 -13.02 -1.40 -2.92
CA SER A 102 -12.89 -1.50 -4.38
C SER A 102 -11.55 -0.94 -4.84
N TRP A 103 -11.14 0.22 -4.33
CA TRP A 103 -9.89 0.85 -4.74
C TRP A 103 -8.67 -0.05 -4.49
N ILE A 104 -8.59 -0.75 -3.35
CA ILE A 104 -7.45 -1.62 -3.00
C ILE A 104 -7.55 -3.00 -3.68
N PHE A 105 -8.75 -3.60 -3.68
CA PHE A 105 -8.92 -5.01 -3.98
C PHE A 105 -9.46 -5.32 -5.37
N ASP A 106 -9.70 -4.30 -6.20
CA ASP A 106 -10.00 -4.50 -7.62
C ASP A 106 -8.93 -5.38 -8.31
N SER A 107 -9.37 -6.30 -9.17
CA SER A 107 -8.60 -7.45 -9.64
C SER A 107 -7.53 -7.13 -10.67
N GLU A 108 -7.65 -6.00 -11.36
CA GLU A 108 -6.84 -5.72 -12.56
C GLU A 108 -5.58 -4.91 -12.28
N ALA A 109 -5.52 -4.19 -11.16
CA ALA A 109 -4.42 -3.28 -10.84
C ALA A 109 -3.43 -3.87 -9.82
N SER A 110 -2.15 -3.51 -9.95
CA SER A 110 -1.23 -3.61 -8.81
C SER A 110 -1.52 -2.50 -7.80
N CYS A 111 -1.55 -2.86 -6.53
CA CYS A 111 -1.78 -1.93 -5.45
C CYS A 111 -0.73 -2.11 -4.35
N ALA A 112 -0.23 -0.99 -3.82
CA ALA A 112 0.63 -0.88 -2.67
C ALA A 112 -0.09 -0.02 -1.61
N VAL A 113 -0.52 -0.68 -0.55
CA VAL A 113 -1.24 -0.09 0.58
C VAL A 113 -0.28 0.02 1.74
N ASN A 114 0.02 1.23 2.17
CA ASN A 114 0.79 1.48 3.38
C ASN A 114 -0.08 2.19 4.42
N LEU A 115 -0.63 1.39 5.33
CA LEU A 115 -1.45 1.89 6.43
C LEU A 115 -0.52 2.37 7.53
N PHE A 116 -0.72 3.62 7.98
CA PHE A 116 0.14 4.31 8.93
C PHE A 116 1.53 4.56 8.34
N GLN A 117 2.34 5.35 9.05
CA GLN A 117 3.61 5.83 8.53
C GLN A 117 4.78 5.38 9.39
N PRO A 118 5.94 5.17 8.76
CA PRO A 118 7.10 4.63 9.45
C PRO A 118 7.75 5.68 10.36
N GLY A 119 8.00 5.26 11.59
CA GLY A 119 8.90 5.95 12.52
C GLY A 119 8.45 7.35 12.90
N SER A 120 9.36 8.32 12.72
CA SER A 120 9.17 9.72 13.13
C SER A 120 8.43 10.59 12.10
N LYS A 121 7.92 10.02 11.00
CA LYS A 121 7.20 10.80 9.99
C LYS A 121 5.85 11.27 10.53
N ARG A 122 5.41 12.45 10.07
CA ARG A 122 4.20 13.15 10.54
C ARG A 122 3.02 13.06 9.56
N ASN A 123 3.01 12.07 8.69
CA ASN A 123 1.88 11.67 7.87
C ASN A 123 1.22 10.44 8.50
N PHE A 124 0.01 10.09 8.08
CA PHE A 124 -0.77 9.05 8.76
C PHE A 124 -1.24 7.92 7.84
N GLY A 125 -1.05 8.02 6.53
CA GLY A 125 -1.29 6.91 5.61
C GLY A 125 -0.87 7.25 4.19
N PHE A 126 -0.60 6.22 3.40
CA PHE A 126 -0.25 6.34 2.00
C PHE A 126 -0.75 5.12 1.22
N LEU A 127 -1.48 5.36 0.14
CA LEU A 127 -1.94 4.32 -0.77
C LEU A 127 -1.47 4.65 -2.17
N ASP A 128 -1.02 3.64 -2.89
CA ASP A 128 -0.59 3.73 -4.28
C ASP A 128 -1.21 2.59 -5.10
N ARG A 129 -1.83 2.96 -6.23
CA ARG A 129 -2.40 2.05 -7.20
C ARG A 129 -2.08 2.59 -8.58
N SER A 130 -1.01 2.06 -9.19
CA SER A 130 -0.62 2.24 -10.60
C SER A 130 -1.10 3.56 -11.22
N GLY A 131 -0.46 4.67 -10.84
CA GLY A 131 -0.81 6.00 -11.37
C GLY A 131 -1.88 6.74 -10.56
N SER A 132 -2.33 6.23 -9.40
CA SER A 132 -3.15 6.99 -8.46
C SER A 132 -2.59 6.84 -7.05
N MET A 133 -2.37 7.96 -6.37
CA MET A 133 -1.80 8.01 -5.04
C MET A 133 -2.72 8.77 -4.09
N MET A 134 -2.95 8.22 -2.90
CA MET A 134 -3.67 8.90 -1.81
C MET A 134 -2.79 9.09 -0.60
N TYR A 135 -2.90 10.24 0.04
CA TYR A 135 -2.07 10.61 1.18
C TYR A 135 -2.86 11.36 2.26
N LEU A 136 -2.58 11.02 3.52
CA LEU A 136 -3.17 11.66 4.70
C LEU A 136 -2.06 12.41 5.48
N PRO A 137 -1.95 13.75 5.37
CA PRO A 137 -0.88 14.53 6.02
C PRO A 137 -1.08 14.71 7.52
N VAL A 138 -2.29 14.50 8.03
CA VAL A 138 -2.67 14.94 9.37
C VAL A 138 -3.24 13.77 10.17
N LYS A 139 -2.94 13.76 11.47
CA LYS A 139 -3.36 12.69 12.38
C LYS A 139 -4.89 12.59 12.39
N PRO A 140 -5.51 11.44 12.10
CA PRO A 140 -6.93 11.26 12.37
C PRO A 140 -7.18 11.18 13.88
N ALA A 141 -8.40 11.47 14.32
CA ALA A 141 -8.76 11.34 15.73
C ALA A 141 -8.68 9.87 16.20
N ASP A 142 -9.11 8.94 15.35
CA ASP A 142 -9.30 7.54 15.66
C ASP A 142 -9.24 6.68 14.38
N LEU A 143 -9.34 5.35 14.55
CA LEU A 143 -9.20 4.40 13.45
C LEU A 143 -10.40 4.44 12.48
N THR A 144 -11.61 4.73 12.98
CA THR A 144 -12.80 4.95 12.14
C THR A 144 -12.57 6.10 11.18
N ASN A 145 -12.12 7.24 11.70
CA ASN A 145 -11.82 8.43 10.90
C ASN A 145 -10.69 8.16 9.90
N TRP A 146 -9.66 7.40 10.28
CA TRP A 146 -8.60 7.01 9.35
C TRP A 146 -9.18 6.33 8.10
N LEU A 147 -10.02 5.30 8.27
CA LEU A 147 -10.61 4.56 7.15
C LEU A 147 -11.61 5.40 6.37
N ALA A 148 -12.45 6.19 7.07
CA ALA A 148 -13.43 7.06 6.45
C ALA A 148 -12.80 8.13 5.54
N TYR A 149 -11.64 8.67 5.92
CA TYR A 149 -10.93 9.64 5.11
C TYR A 149 -10.42 9.02 3.81
N PHE A 150 -9.80 7.84 3.88
CA PHE A 150 -9.33 7.13 2.68
C PHE A 150 -10.49 6.65 1.80
N ASP A 151 -11.62 6.25 2.38
CA ASP A 151 -12.83 5.94 1.60
C ASP A 151 -13.37 7.18 0.87
N GLN A 152 -13.43 8.34 1.53
CA GLN A 152 -13.79 9.61 0.88
C GLN A 152 -12.79 9.99 -0.23
N GLY A 153 -11.49 9.84 0.01
CA GLY A 153 -10.44 10.13 -0.97
C GLY A 153 -10.50 9.21 -2.19
N SER A 154 -10.84 7.93 -1.99
CA SER A 154 -10.92 6.94 -3.07
C SER A 154 -12.04 7.18 -4.08
N LYS A 155 -13.00 8.05 -3.74
CA LYS A 155 -14.11 8.47 -4.61
C LYS A 155 -13.71 9.60 -5.58
N VAL A 156 -12.54 10.20 -5.39
CA VAL A 156 -12.12 11.31 -6.23
C VAL A 156 -11.70 10.80 -7.59
N VAL A 157 -12.45 11.24 -8.60
CA VAL A 157 -12.03 11.16 -9.99
C VAL A 157 -11.18 12.40 -10.29
N PRO A 158 -10.03 12.27 -10.95
CA PRO A 158 -9.19 13.41 -11.31
C PRO A 158 -10.00 14.48 -12.05
N LYS A 159 -9.93 15.74 -11.60
CA LYS A 159 -10.68 16.87 -12.20
C LYS A 159 -10.06 17.36 -13.50
N GLY A 160 -10.70 17.17 -14.65
CA GLY A 160 -10.15 17.56 -15.96
C GLY A 160 -10.12 16.43 -16.99
N LEU A 161 -10.47 15.21 -16.59
CA LEU A 161 -11.00 14.19 -17.51
C LEU A 161 -12.43 14.61 -17.89
N GLU A 162 -12.63 15.23 -19.05
CA GLU A 162 -13.99 15.38 -19.59
C GLU A 162 -14.59 13.99 -19.84
N GLU A 163 -15.89 13.81 -19.58
CA GLU A 163 -16.63 12.60 -19.96
C GLU A 163 -16.54 12.41 -21.48
N GLY A 164 -15.55 11.64 -21.94
CA GLY A 164 -15.29 11.35 -23.35
C GLY A 164 -13.98 11.90 -23.94
N GLY A 165 -13.09 12.52 -23.15
CA GLY A 165 -11.82 13.06 -23.63
C GLY A 165 -10.59 12.24 -23.17
N ASP A 166 -9.67 11.97 -24.10
CA ASP A 166 -8.42 11.22 -23.91
C ASP A 166 -7.45 11.89 -22.92
N GLY A 167 -7.65 11.65 -21.62
CA GLY A 167 -6.63 11.81 -20.57
C GLY A 167 -6.08 13.23 -20.34
N TYR A 168 -5.27 13.38 -19.30
CA TYR A 168 -4.42 14.58 -19.20
C TYR A 168 -3.29 14.44 -20.22
N PRO A 169 -3.01 15.48 -21.03
CA PRO A 169 -1.92 15.43 -22.00
C PRO A 169 -0.51 15.34 -21.40
N HIS A 170 -0.34 15.39 -20.07
CA HIS A 170 0.97 15.57 -19.44
C HIS A 170 1.35 14.58 -18.33
N TYR A 171 0.40 13.89 -17.69
CA TYR A 171 0.73 13.01 -16.55
C TYR A 171 -0.01 11.67 -16.61
N THR A 172 0.75 10.59 -16.49
CA THR A 172 0.25 9.21 -16.33
C THR A 172 -0.14 8.88 -14.89
N TRP A 173 -0.16 9.89 -14.01
CA TRP A 173 -0.43 9.72 -12.59
C TRP A 173 -1.24 10.87 -11.97
N HIS A 174 -1.96 10.56 -10.90
CA HIS A 174 -2.86 11.44 -10.14
C HIS A 174 -2.60 11.33 -8.64
N SER A 175 -2.73 12.46 -7.93
CA SER A 175 -2.49 12.55 -6.50
C SER A 175 -3.70 13.12 -5.76
N VAL A 176 -4.15 12.45 -4.70
CA VAL A 176 -5.22 12.91 -3.81
C VAL A 176 -4.67 13.14 -2.41
N VAL A 177 -4.77 14.38 -1.93
CA VAL A 177 -4.40 14.78 -0.57
C VAL A 177 -5.66 14.92 0.25
N ILE A 178 -5.78 14.12 1.31
CA ILE A 178 -6.97 14.09 2.17
C ILE A 178 -6.68 14.86 3.45
N ILE A 179 -7.41 15.94 3.71
CA ILE A 179 -7.26 16.77 4.90
C ILE A 179 -8.54 16.69 5.72
N PRO A 180 -8.47 16.29 7.01
CA PRO A 180 -9.62 16.40 7.90
C PRO A 180 -10.08 17.85 7.97
N ARG A 181 -11.36 18.11 7.71
CA ARG A 181 -11.92 19.47 7.63
C ARG A 181 -11.62 20.29 8.88
N GLU A 182 -11.74 19.66 10.06
CA GLU A 182 -11.47 20.29 11.36
C GLU A 182 -9.99 20.64 11.59
N LYS A 183 -9.09 20.06 10.79
CA LYS A 183 -7.64 20.26 10.90
C LYS A 183 -7.08 21.10 9.76
N MET A 184 -7.94 21.68 8.93
CA MET A 184 -7.53 22.62 7.90
C MET A 184 -6.92 23.87 8.55
N THR A 185 -5.72 24.25 8.12
CA THR A 185 -5.01 25.43 8.60
C THR A 185 -4.53 26.25 7.41
N SER A 186 -4.24 27.55 7.60
CA SER A 186 -3.71 28.39 6.51
C SER A 186 -2.40 27.86 5.92
N GLN A 187 -1.59 27.12 6.70
CA GLN A 187 -0.38 26.47 6.19
C GLN A 187 -0.70 25.31 5.24
N LEU A 188 -1.71 24.48 5.59
CA LEU A 188 -2.15 23.37 4.75
C LEU A 188 -2.86 23.90 3.50
N GLU A 189 -3.69 24.94 3.65
CA GLU A 189 -4.34 25.62 2.54
C GLU A 189 -3.32 26.19 1.56
N LYS A 190 -2.29 26.88 2.05
CA LYS A 190 -1.21 27.38 1.19
C LYS A 190 -0.41 26.26 0.53
N LYS A 191 -0.26 25.10 1.20
CA LYS A 191 0.53 23.97 0.69
C LYS A 191 -0.20 23.17 -0.38
N TYR A 192 -1.51 22.98 -0.21
CA TYR A 192 -2.33 22.04 -1.00
C TYR A 192 -3.46 22.70 -1.79
N GLY A 193 -3.84 23.95 -1.48
CA GLY A 193 -4.97 24.64 -2.10
C GLY A 193 -4.67 25.38 -3.40
N THR A 194 -3.39 25.50 -3.80
CA THR A 194 -2.96 26.22 -5.02
C THR A 194 -2.48 25.29 -6.14
N GLN A 195 -2.68 23.98 -6.01
CA GLN A 195 -2.21 23.01 -6.99
C GLN A 195 -3.19 22.92 -8.17
N GLU A 196 -2.66 22.58 -9.35
CA GLU A 196 -3.45 22.40 -10.56
C GLU A 196 -4.45 21.24 -10.37
N ALA A 197 -5.72 21.52 -10.67
CA ALA A 197 -6.80 20.52 -10.59
C ALA A 197 -6.47 19.35 -11.53
N GLY A 198 -6.64 18.11 -11.05
CA GLY A 198 -6.29 16.93 -11.82
C GLY A 198 -4.85 16.45 -11.73
N PHE A 199 -3.91 17.32 -11.33
CA PHE A 199 -2.57 16.92 -10.94
C PHE A 199 -2.51 16.57 -9.44
N THR A 200 -3.08 17.43 -8.60
CA THR A 200 -3.28 17.17 -7.18
C THR A 200 -4.66 17.63 -6.76
N ASP A 201 -5.51 16.70 -6.32
CA ASP A 201 -6.81 17.02 -5.73
C ASP A 201 -6.71 17.04 -4.21
N CYS A 202 -7.10 18.16 -3.60
CA CYS A 202 -7.20 18.30 -2.15
C CYS A 202 -8.65 18.05 -1.69
N VAL A 203 -8.86 17.04 -0.85
CA VAL A 203 -10.17 16.65 -0.31
C VAL A 203 -10.28 17.08 1.13
N LEU A 204 -11.31 17.87 1.45
CA LEU A 204 -11.69 18.15 2.83
C LEU A 204 -12.65 17.08 3.33
N ALA A 205 -12.12 16.08 4.03
CA ALA A 205 -12.90 14.97 4.56
C ALA A 205 -13.51 15.31 5.93
N SER A 206 -14.77 14.93 6.14
CA SER A 206 -15.45 15.13 7.42
C SER A 206 -15.23 13.94 8.35
N ASP A 207 -15.17 14.21 9.65
CA ASP A 207 -15.11 13.18 10.68
C ASP A 207 -16.40 12.36 10.69
N VAL A 208 -16.24 11.05 10.92
CA VAL A 208 -17.33 10.10 11.14
C VAL A 208 -17.37 9.78 12.63
N ARG A 209 -18.58 9.82 13.19
CA ARG A 209 -18.88 9.46 14.58
C ARG A 209 -19.98 8.40 14.62
N PRO A 210 -19.99 7.52 15.62
CA PRO A 210 -18.97 7.37 16.69
C PRO A 210 -17.70 6.63 16.22
N ASP A 211 -16.67 6.60 17.06
CA ASP A 211 -15.50 5.74 16.84
C ASP A 211 -15.87 4.29 17.17
N LEU A 212 -15.98 3.46 16.13
CA LEU A 212 -16.33 2.05 16.21
C LEU A 212 -15.09 1.16 16.16
N LEU A 213 -14.09 1.57 15.37
CA LEU A 213 -13.01 0.68 14.95
C LEU A 213 -11.86 0.62 15.94
N THR A 214 -11.61 1.67 16.73
CA THR A 214 -10.55 1.63 17.75
C THR A 214 -10.85 0.60 18.85
N GLY A 215 -12.14 0.34 19.11
CA GLY A 215 -12.59 -0.71 20.02
C GLY A 215 -12.54 -2.10 19.39
N ALA A 216 -12.95 -2.22 18.12
CA ALA A 216 -12.97 -3.50 17.40
C ALA A 216 -11.58 -4.00 17.00
N PHE A 217 -10.64 -3.11 16.66
CA PHE A 217 -9.27 -3.44 16.24
C PHE A 217 -8.24 -2.69 17.11
N PRO A 218 -8.18 -2.98 18.42
CA PRO A 218 -7.39 -2.21 19.37
C PRO A 218 -5.88 -2.33 19.14
N LYS A 219 -5.38 -3.47 18.63
CA LYS A 219 -3.95 -3.66 18.37
C LYS A 219 -3.51 -2.92 17.13
N ILE A 220 -4.33 -2.91 16.07
CA ILE A 220 -4.11 -2.05 14.89
C ILE A 220 -4.13 -0.58 15.28
N ALA A 221 -5.10 -0.14 16.10
CA ALA A 221 -5.14 1.24 16.58
C ALA A 221 -3.89 1.61 17.41
N ALA A 222 -3.33 0.66 18.17
CA ALA A 222 -2.07 0.86 18.88
C ALA A 222 -0.86 0.94 17.93
N LEU A 223 -0.78 0.06 16.93
CA LEU A 223 0.22 0.09 15.87
C LEU A 223 0.23 1.45 15.16
N ALA A 224 -0.96 1.99 14.87
CA ALA A 224 -1.17 3.31 14.27
C ALA A 224 -0.79 4.50 15.18
N GLY A 225 -0.53 4.26 16.46
CA GLY A 225 -0.31 5.33 17.44
C GLY A 225 -1.56 6.14 17.78
N LEU A 226 -2.75 5.59 17.51
CA LEU A 226 -4.07 6.16 17.87
C LEU A 226 -4.49 5.72 19.28
N ARG A 227 -4.02 4.55 19.71
CA ARG A 227 -4.18 4.01 21.06
C ARG A 227 -2.82 3.71 21.70
N LYS A 228 -2.77 3.64 23.03
CA LYS A 228 -1.61 3.10 23.75
C LYS A 228 -1.81 1.61 24.04
N ASP A 229 -0.82 0.81 23.71
CA ASP A 229 -0.68 -0.59 24.14
C ASP A 229 0.79 -0.82 24.47
N LYS A 230 1.09 -1.48 25.59
CA LYS A 230 2.48 -1.70 26.03
C LYS A 230 3.20 -2.76 25.20
N LYS A 231 2.46 -3.69 24.59
CA LYS A 231 3.01 -4.82 23.83
C LYS A 231 3.12 -4.52 22.35
N VAL A 232 2.26 -3.66 21.82
CA VAL A 232 2.26 -3.31 20.39
C VAL A 232 3.09 -2.04 20.18
N PRO A 233 4.26 -2.13 19.52
CA PRO A 233 5.00 -0.94 19.13
C PRO A 233 4.26 -0.15 18.05
N ARG A 234 4.57 1.14 17.92
CA ARG A 234 4.11 1.94 16.78
C ARG A 234 4.79 1.47 15.50
N GLY A 235 4.05 1.48 14.41
CA GLY A 235 4.51 0.94 13.14
C GLY A 235 3.53 1.19 12.00
N TRP A 236 3.70 0.41 10.94
CA TRP A 236 2.88 0.49 9.74
C TRP A 236 2.61 -0.89 9.17
N ILE A 237 1.54 -0.98 8.39
CA ILE A 237 1.16 -2.17 7.64
C ILE A 237 1.50 -1.90 6.19
N SER A 238 2.29 -2.76 5.58
CA SER A 238 2.62 -2.71 4.16
C SER A 238 2.00 -3.92 3.48
N PHE A 239 1.02 -3.66 2.63
CA PHE A 239 0.31 -4.67 1.84
C PHE A 239 0.51 -4.37 0.36
N HIS A 240 0.94 -5.37 -0.39
CA HIS A 240 1.10 -5.29 -1.83
C HIS A 240 0.30 -6.39 -2.50
N LYS A 241 -0.46 -6.05 -3.53
CA LYS A 241 -1.21 -6.98 -4.36
C LYS A 241 -0.75 -6.84 -5.81
N ARG A 242 -0.49 -7.97 -6.47
CA ARG A 242 -0.20 -8.05 -7.91
C ARG A 242 -0.89 -9.29 -8.48
N GLY A 243 -2.01 -9.07 -9.17
CA GLY A 243 -2.89 -10.16 -9.59
C GLY A 243 -3.33 -11.00 -8.37
N ASN A 244 -3.10 -12.31 -8.44
CA ASN A 244 -3.46 -13.25 -7.38
C ASN A 244 -2.39 -13.39 -6.27
N SER A 245 -1.24 -12.72 -6.41
CA SER A 245 -0.18 -12.76 -5.41
C SER A 245 -0.26 -11.52 -4.51
N PHE A 246 -0.01 -11.71 -3.22
CA PHE A 246 0.11 -10.61 -2.28
C PHE A 246 1.33 -10.78 -1.36
N GLY A 247 1.74 -9.67 -0.76
CA GLY A 247 2.70 -9.64 0.34
C GLY A 247 2.19 -8.71 1.43
N LEU A 248 2.13 -9.20 2.66
CA LEU A 248 1.75 -8.44 3.84
C LEU A 248 2.94 -8.40 4.81
N SER A 249 3.31 -7.20 5.26
CA SER A 249 4.33 -6.99 6.27
C SER A 249 3.81 -6.06 7.35
N VAL A 250 4.07 -6.40 8.62
CA VAL A 250 3.83 -5.51 9.76
C VAL A 250 5.19 -5.02 10.23
N CYS A 251 5.42 -3.73 10.13
CA CYS A 251 6.73 -3.12 10.26
C CYS A 251 6.78 -2.14 11.44
N THR A 252 7.98 -1.92 11.99
CA THR A 252 8.22 -1.00 13.11
C THR A 252 9.55 -0.28 12.95
N GLY A 253 9.72 0.81 13.72
CA GLY A 253 10.93 1.63 13.65
C GLY A 253 10.88 2.61 12.49
N ASN A 254 12.04 2.95 11.94
CA ASN A 254 12.17 3.96 10.89
C ASN A 254 12.17 3.34 9.49
N SER A 255 11.74 4.14 8.51
CA SER A 255 11.96 3.83 7.10
C SER A 255 13.41 4.07 6.70
N ALA A 256 13.89 3.28 5.73
CA ALA A 256 15.19 3.47 5.09
C ALA A 256 15.33 4.86 4.44
N VAL A 257 14.22 5.43 3.95
CA VAL A 257 14.19 6.75 3.30
C VAL A 257 13.29 7.69 4.11
N PRO A 258 13.85 8.43 5.07
CA PRO A 258 13.06 9.28 5.97
C PRO A 258 12.62 10.61 5.35
N LYS A 259 13.25 11.06 4.26
CA LYS A 259 12.98 12.34 3.61
C LYS A 259 12.23 12.13 2.29
N SER A 260 11.20 12.94 2.10
CA SER A 260 10.50 13.06 0.82
C SER A 260 11.27 13.96 -0.13
N ASN A 261 11.52 13.47 -1.34
CA ASN A 261 12.12 14.23 -2.44
C ASN A 261 11.06 14.69 -3.46
N ALA A 262 9.78 14.53 -3.14
CA ALA A 262 8.71 14.81 -4.07
C ALA A 262 8.41 16.31 -4.19
N PRO A 263 7.80 16.73 -5.31
CA PRO A 263 7.32 18.10 -5.47
C PRO A 263 6.35 18.49 -4.33
N LYS A 264 6.48 19.73 -3.86
CA LYS A 264 5.61 20.26 -2.79
C LYS A 264 4.16 20.21 -3.23
N GLY A 265 3.30 19.76 -2.32
CA GLY A 265 1.85 19.72 -2.54
C GLY A 265 1.35 18.39 -3.10
N THR A 266 2.24 17.48 -3.51
CA THR A 266 1.84 16.16 -4.03
C THR A 266 1.65 15.14 -2.90
N ALA A 267 0.89 14.07 -3.19
CA ALA A 267 0.80 12.85 -2.39
C ALA A 267 2.02 11.93 -2.57
N PHE A 268 2.83 12.18 -3.61
CA PHE A 268 4.08 11.47 -3.80
C PHE A 268 5.04 11.87 -2.68
N ASP A 269 5.70 10.89 -2.08
CA ASP A 269 6.72 11.15 -1.06
C ASP A 269 8.07 10.49 -1.46
N GLY A 270 8.15 9.93 -2.67
CA GLY A 270 9.31 9.18 -3.18
C GLY A 270 9.23 7.67 -2.92
N ASP A 271 9.98 6.91 -3.71
CA ASP A 271 10.04 5.46 -3.57
C ASP A 271 10.63 5.04 -2.21
N LYS A 272 10.25 3.85 -1.73
CA LYS A 272 10.84 3.18 -0.55
C LYS A 272 10.63 3.90 0.78
N GLN A 273 9.74 4.89 0.81
CA GLN A 273 9.30 5.57 2.04
C GLN A 273 8.72 4.62 3.11
N HIS A 274 8.33 3.41 2.73
CA HIS A 274 7.77 2.36 3.60
C HIS A 274 8.67 1.12 3.70
N ASP A 275 9.87 1.17 3.10
CA ASP A 275 10.89 0.14 3.28
C ASP A 275 11.43 0.25 4.69
N THR A 276 11.35 -0.84 5.44
CA THR A 276 11.82 -0.91 6.83
C THR A 276 13.33 -1.06 6.89
N VAL A 277 13.98 -0.32 7.80
CA VAL A 277 15.39 -0.59 8.16
C VAL A 277 15.51 -1.89 8.94
N ASN A 278 14.53 -2.16 9.80
CA ASN A 278 14.51 -3.32 10.67
C ASN A 278 13.82 -4.50 9.99
N LYS A 279 14.02 -5.72 10.50
CA LYS A 279 13.19 -6.85 10.09
C LYS A 279 11.72 -6.57 10.46
N PRO A 280 10.75 -6.84 9.56
CA PRO A 280 9.34 -6.76 9.90
C PRO A 280 9.01 -7.63 11.12
N LEU A 281 8.07 -7.21 11.96
CA LEU A 281 7.51 -8.04 13.03
C LEU A 281 6.89 -9.31 12.45
N PHE A 282 6.15 -9.14 11.36
CA PHE A 282 5.52 -10.23 10.63
C PHE A 282 5.70 -10.01 9.14
N LYS A 283 5.92 -11.11 8.41
CA LYS A 283 5.96 -11.14 6.94
C LYS A 283 5.18 -12.35 6.45
N VAL A 284 4.06 -12.09 5.79
CA VAL A 284 3.10 -13.08 5.34
C VAL A 284 2.96 -12.96 3.82
N SER A 285 3.21 -14.04 3.10
CA SER A 285 3.03 -14.09 1.64
C SER A 285 2.31 -15.34 1.15
N LYS A 286 2.01 -16.29 2.05
CA LYS A 286 1.30 -17.54 1.78
C LYS A 286 0.53 -17.99 3.02
N GLY A 287 -0.39 -18.94 2.86
CA GLY A 287 -1.10 -19.59 3.96
C GLY A 287 -2.25 -18.78 4.56
N VAL A 288 -2.55 -17.61 4.00
CA VAL A 288 -3.76 -16.84 4.29
C VAL A 288 -4.34 -16.31 2.98
N GLU A 289 -5.63 -16.06 2.99
CA GLU A 289 -6.33 -15.39 1.90
C GLU A 289 -6.81 -14.02 2.37
N ILE A 290 -6.55 -12.99 1.58
CA ILE A 290 -6.97 -11.60 1.86
C ILE A 290 -7.86 -11.17 0.70
N ARG A 291 -9.17 -11.28 0.89
CA ARG A 291 -10.16 -10.90 -0.15
C ARG A 291 -10.63 -9.45 -0.01
N GLY A 292 -10.40 -8.83 1.14
CA GLY A 292 -10.88 -7.50 1.45
C GLY A 292 -10.20 -6.82 2.63
N LEU A 293 -10.64 -5.59 2.90
CA LEU A 293 -10.27 -4.80 4.06
C LEU A 293 -10.56 -5.53 5.36
N GLN A 294 -11.71 -6.20 5.46
CA GLN A 294 -12.09 -6.99 6.64
C GLN A 294 -11.06 -8.09 6.91
N ASP A 295 -10.71 -8.88 5.89
CA ASP A 295 -9.69 -9.93 6.02
C ASP A 295 -8.33 -9.37 6.40
N LEU A 296 -7.90 -8.29 5.75
CA LEU A 296 -6.64 -7.63 6.03
C LEU A 296 -6.54 -7.20 7.50
N PHE A 297 -7.58 -6.55 8.02
CA PHE A 297 -7.62 -6.10 9.41
C PHE A 297 -7.71 -7.28 10.39
N CYS A 298 -8.55 -8.29 10.12
CA CYS A 298 -8.63 -9.51 10.93
C CYS A 298 -7.30 -10.25 11.01
N ILE A 299 -6.57 -10.37 9.90
CA ILE A 299 -5.28 -11.05 9.87
C ILE A 299 -4.23 -10.25 10.64
N VAL A 300 -4.13 -8.94 10.40
CA VAL A 300 -3.14 -8.11 11.09
C VAL A 300 -3.42 -8.02 12.60
N GLU A 301 -4.67 -7.83 13.00
CA GLU A 301 -5.07 -7.80 14.40
C GLU A 301 -4.77 -9.16 15.08
N GLY A 302 -5.02 -10.29 14.40
CA GLY A 302 -4.66 -11.62 14.89
C GLY A 302 -3.14 -11.80 15.06
N LEU A 303 -2.33 -11.33 14.11
CA LEU A 303 -0.87 -11.36 14.22
C LEU A 303 -0.39 -10.52 15.41
N LEU A 304 -0.88 -9.30 15.56
CA LEU A 304 -0.48 -8.41 16.66
C LEU A 304 -0.92 -8.93 18.04
N ARG A 305 -1.93 -9.80 18.12
CA ARG A 305 -2.33 -10.47 19.37
C ARG A 305 -1.38 -11.56 19.83
N THR A 306 -0.46 -12.00 18.96
CA THR A 306 0.60 -12.96 19.32
C THR A 306 1.78 -12.32 20.05
N LEU A 307 1.81 -10.98 20.17
CA LEU A 307 2.83 -10.19 20.88
C LEU A 307 2.60 -10.09 22.40
#